data_AF-A0A1X7TW93-F1
#
_entry.id   AF-A0A1X7TW93-F1
#
_cell.length_a   1.000
_cell.length_b   1.000
_cell.length_c   1.000
_cell.angle_alpha   90.00
_cell.angle_beta   90.00
_cell.angle_gamma   90.00
#
_symmetry.space_group_name_H-M   'P 1'
#
loop_
_entity.id
_entity.type
_entity.pdbx_description
1 polymer ?
#
loop_
_entity_poly.entity_id
_entity_poly.type
_entity_poly.pdbx_seq_one_letter_code
_entity_poly.pdbx_strand_id
1 'polypeptide(L)'
;MPDPAAAYGSVFGSSQHSLMDSKRTLTFLMKCLTNLINEDPPYCLQAHITFPPRKLAKCSQLVTGYIVKAKSRLDYLQVDYDYIDTSSTEDNIEINHEFSMAEVELNDIMSSFEANNCQTIPNKLLEYQMFNQPYYTERILRLLLAPRQENQFMFAKYAERECKKLNNNGEVEA
;
A
#
# COMPACT_ATOMS: atom_id res chain seq x y z
N MET A 1 -4.29 -4.75 40.87
CA MET A 1 -4.36 -4.03 39.59
C MET A 1 -4.10 -5.07 38.50
N PRO A 2 -4.99 -5.27 37.52
CA PRO A 2 -4.73 -6.23 36.43
C PRO A 2 -3.61 -5.70 35.53
N ASP A 3 -2.71 -6.58 35.12
CA ASP A 3 -1.61 -6.27 34.19
C ASP A 3 -2.19 -5.83 32.83
N PRO A 4 -1.87 -4.61 32.35
CA PRO A 4 -2.35 -4.15 31.05
C PRO A 4 -1.95 -5.11 29.92
N ALA A 5 -0.75 -5.69 29.96
CA ALA A 5 -0.28 -6.61 28.93
C ALA A 5 -1.15 -7.89 28.82
N ALA A 6 -1.57 -8.44 29.97
CA ALA A 6 -2.49 -9.58 30.01
C ALA A 6 -3.88 -9.26 29.44
N ALA A 7 -4.37 -8.02 29.65
CA ALA A 7 -5.62 -7.56 29.07
C ALA A 7 -5.54 -7.43 27.54
N TYR A 8 -4.41 -6.97 27.00
CA TYR A 8 -4.20 -6.91 25.55
C TYR A 8 -4.12 -8.32 24.93
N GLY A 9 -3.38 -9.25 25.53
CA GLY A 9 -3.27 -10.63 25.06
C GLY A 9 -4.61 -11.36 24.99
N SER A 10 -5.52 -11.10 25.94
CA SER A 10 -6.88 -11.67 25.94
C SER A 10 -7.79 -11.08 24.84
N VAL A 11 -7.57 -9.83 24.41
CA VAL A 11 -8.40 -9.14 23.42
C VAL A 11 -7.89 -9.31 21.98
N PHE A 12 -6.58 -9.51 21.81
CA PHE A 12 -5.91 -9.55 20.49
C PHE A 12 -5.14 -10.85 20.21
N GLY A 13 -5.19 -11.86 21.09
CA GLY A 13 -4.17 -12.92 21.09
C GLY A 13 -4.64 -14.39 20.99
N SER A 14 -5.87 -14.70 20.55
CA SER A 14 -6.17 -16.10 20.20
C SER A 14 -5.77 -16.38 18.75
N SER A 15 -4.72 -17.18 18.57
CA SER A 15 -4.14 -17.58 17.28
C SER A 15 -5.07 -18.39 16.37
N GLN A 16 -6.31 -18.65 16.79
CA GLN A 16 -7.26 -19.53 16.09
C GLN A 16 -8.28 -18.78 15.22
N HIS A 17 -8.40 -17.45 15.36
CA HIS A 17 -9.35 -16.64 14.58
C HIS A 17 -8.72 -15.35 14.08
N SER A 18 -9.09 -14.94 12.86
CA SER A 18 -8.69 -13.64 12.31
C SER A 18 -9.14 -12.53 13.26
N LEU A 19 -8.22 -11.66 13.68
CA LEU A 19 -8.51 -10.52 14.57
C LEU A 19 -9.56 -9.57 13.99
N MET A 20 -9.68 -9.57 12.66
CA MET A 20 -10.69 -8.80 11.93
C MET A 20 -12.11 -9.39 12.03
N ASP A 21 -12.28 -10.62 12.53
CA ASP A 21 -13.61 -11.23 12.70
C ASP A 21 -14.26 -10.91 14.05
N SER A 22 -13.47 -10.46 15.04
CA SER A 22 -13.95 -10.12 16.37
C SER A 22 -14.53 -8.71 16.43
N LYS A 23 -15.83 -8.60 16.75
CA LYS A 23 -16.52 -7.31 16.96
C LYS A 23 -15.83 -6.44 18.01
N ARG A 24 -15.27 -7.05 19.07
CA ARG A 24 -14.60 -6.34 20.16
C ARG A 24 -13.31 -5.67 19.69
N THR A 25 -12.51 -6.40 18.92
CA THR A 25 -11.25 -5.92 18.32
C THR A 25 -11.51 -4.78 17.33
N LEU A 26 -12.50 -4.95 16.45
CA LEU A 26 -12.91 -3.92 15.50
C LEU A 26 -13.42 -2.65 16.20
N THR A 27 -14.23 -2.81 17.25
CA THR A 27 -14.74 -1.67 18.04
C THR A 27 -13.60 -0.92 18.73
N PHE A 28 -12.62 -1.64 19.27
CA PHE A 28 -11.44 -1.03 19.87
C PHE A 28 -10.63 -0.24 18.83
N LEU A 29 -10.32 -0.85 17.69
CA LEU A 29 -9.60 -0.19 16.59
C LEU A 29 -10.30 1.11 16.17
N MET A 30 -11.62 1.06 15.95
CA MET A 30 -12.38 2.25 15.58
C MET A 30 -12.33 3.35 16.64
N LYS A 31 -12.34 2.99 17.93
CA LYS A 31 -12.16 3.96 19.02
C LYS A 31 -10.76 4.57 19.03
N CYS A 32 -9.73 3.76 18.82
CA CYS A 32 -8.35 4.26 18.71
C CYS A 32 -8.21 5.26 17.57
N LEU A 33 -8.66 4.89 16.37
CA LEU A 33 -8.65 5.77 15.21
C LEU A 33 -9.43 7.07 15.49
N THR A 34 -10.61 6.97 16.11
CA THR A 34 -11.41 8.15 16.45
C THR A 34 -10.72 9.10 17.44
N ASN A 35 -9.91 8.56 18.35
CA ASN A 35 -9.14 9.36 19.31
C ASN A 35 -7.89 9.97 18.66
N LEU A 36 -7.34 9.35 17.61
CA LEU A 36 -6.15 9.78 16.90
C LEU A 36 -6.41 10.84 15.82
N ILE A 37 -7.67 11.12 15.45
CA ILE A 37 -8.04 12.05 14.36
C ILE A 37 -7.35 13.43 14.45
N ASN A 38 -7.14 13.94 15.66
CA ASN A 38 -6.53 15.26 15.83
C ASN A 38 -5.01 15.25 15.64
N GLU A 39 -4.37 14.12 15.94
CA GLU A 39 -2.93 13.89 15.88
C GLU A 39 -2.50 13.35 14.51
N ASP A 40 -3.41 12.67 13.81
CA ASP A 40 -3.16 12.10 12.49
C ASP A 40 -2.97 13.21 11.44
N PRO A 41 -1.94 13.09 10.57
CA PRO A 41 -1.72 14.04 9.50
C PRO A 41 -2.82 13.93 8.42
N PRO A 42 -3.06 15.02 7.66
CA PRO A 42 -4.19 15.10 6.72
C PRO A 42 -4.18 14.01 5.64
N TYR A 43 -2.99 13.63 5.13
CA TYR A 43 -2.88 12.56 4.13
C TYR A 43 -3.33 11.18 4.65
N CYS A 44 -3.15 10.91 5.95
CA CYS A 44 -3.64 9.67 6.58
C CYS A 44 -5.17 9.67 6.65
N LEU A 45 -5.76 10.78 7.07
CA LEU A 45 -7.22 10.93 7.16
C LEU A 45 -7.86 10.79 5.77
N GLN A 46 -7.25 11.37 4.75
CA GLN A 46 -7.69 11.25 3.36
C GLN A 46 -7.67 9.79 2.90
N ALA A 47 -6.58 9.06 3.13
CA ALA A 47 -6.49 7.64 2.79
C ALA A 47 -7.58 6.79 3.48
N HIS A 48 -7.92 7.09 4.74
CA HIS A 48 -8.99 6.41 5.46
C HIS A 48 -10.38 6.69 4.91
N ILE A 49 -10.61 7.87 4.33
CA ILE A 49 -11.87 8.25 3.67
C ILE A 49 -11.97 7.60 2.28
N THR A 50 -10.89 7.63 1.50
CA THR A 50 -10.82 7.07 0.14
C THR A 50 -10.90 5.54 0.14
N PHE A 51 -10.24 4.91 1.12
CA PHE A 51 -10.25 3.47 1.29
C PHE A 51 -10.80 3.11 2.67
N PRO A 52 -12.13 3.23 2.86
CA PRO A 52 -12.75 2.81 4.09
C PRO A 52 -12.38 1.36 4.34
N PRO A 53 -12.09 0.97 5.57
CA PRO A 53 -11.71 -0.40 5.87
C PRO A 53 -12.93 -1.32 5.60
N ARG A 54 -12.96 -1.91 4.40
CA ARG A 54 -14.13 -2.54 3.76
C ARG A 54 -14.64 -3.81 4.45
N LYS A 55 -13.90 -4.36 5.42
CA LYS A 55 -14.28 -5.59 6.15
C LYS A 55 -15.10 -5.35 7.43
N LEU A 56 -15.51 -4.11 7.73
CA LEU A 56 -16.13 -3.73 9.00
C LEU A 56 -17.68 -3.66 8.98
N ALA A 57 -18.37 -4.54 8.24
CA ALA A 57 -19.84 -4.57 8.21
C ALA A 57 -20.48 -4.68 9.62
N LYS A 58 -19.82 -5.40 10.54
CA LYS A 58 -20.24 -5.61 11.94
C LYS A 58 -20.27 -4.34 12.80
N CYS A 59 -19.61 -3.27 12.38
CA CYS A 59 -19.59 -1.98 13.07
C CYS A 59 -19.70 -0.81 12.10
N SER A 60 -20.52 -0.97 11.06
CA SER A 60 -20.80 0.05 10.04
C SER A 60 -21.04 1.44 10.64
N GLN A 61 -21.85 1.54 11.71
CA GLN A 61 -22.14 2.81 12.37
C GLN A 61 -20.91 3.51 12.98
N LEU A 62 -19.95 2.75 13.55
CA LEU A 62 -18.72 3.32 14.09
C LEU A 62 -17.78 3.78 12.97
N VAL A 63 -17.74 3.05 11.86
CA VAL A 63 -16.97 3.43 10.67
C VAL A 63 -17.53 4.70 10.06
N THR A 64 -18.85 4.80 9.89
CA THR A 64 -19.50 6.02 9.40
C THR A 64 -19.24 7.21 10.33
N GLY A 65 -19.38 7.03 11.65
CA GLY A 65 -19.11 8.09 12.63
C GLY A 65 -17.65 8.56 12.60
N TYR A 66 -16.71 7.64 12.42
CA TYR A 66 -15.29 7.96 12.22
C TYR A 66 -15.06 8.76 10.93
N ILE A 67 -15.62 8.32 9.80
CA ILE A 67 -15.47 9.00 8.50
C ILE A 67 -16.01 10.43 8.56
N VAL A 68 -17.18 10.65 9.17
CA VAL A 68 -17.75 12.00 9.33
C VAL A 68 -16.82 12.91 10.14
N LYS A 69 -16.23 12.40 11.22
CA LYS A 69 -15.24 13.16 12.00
C LYS A 69 -13.97 13.43 11.22
N ALA A 70 -13.47 12.45 10.46
CA ALA A 70 -12.27 12.62 9.63
C ALA A 70 -12.49 13.68 8.54
N LYS A 71 -13.65 13.65 7.87
CA LYS A 71 -14.09 14.69 6.93
C LYS A 71 -14.16 16.07 7.58
N SER A 72 -14.83 16.17 8.73
CA SER A 72 -14.94 17.43 9.49
C SER A 72 -13.56 17.98 9.89
N ARG A 73 -12.60 17.10 10.17
CA ARG A 73 -11.22 17.49 10.47
C ARG A 73 -10.50 18.01 9.24
N LEU A 74 -10.67 17.37 8.08
CA LEU A 74 -10.12 17.87 6.82
C LEU A 74 -10.76 19.20 6.40
N ASP A 75 -12.07 19.37 6.59
CA ASP A 75 -12.77 20.65 6.37
C ASP A 75 -12.16 21.76 7.23
N TYR A 76 -11.91 21.48 8.51
CA TYR A 76 -11.26 22.43 9.43
C TYR A 76 -9.85 22.80 8.96
N LEU A 77 -9.11 21.83 8.42
CA LEU A 77 -7.77 22.05 7.88
C LEU A 77 -7.79 22.67 6.47
N GLN A 78 -8.97 22.94 5.90
CA GLN A 78 -9.18 23.45 4.54
C GLN A 78 -8.54 22.56 3.46
N VAL A 79 -8.44 21.25 3.73
CA VAL A 79 -7.95 20.27 2.77
C VAL A 79 -9.13 19.78 1.96
N ASP A 80 -9.11 20.00 0.64
CA ASP A 80 -10.13 19.45 -0.26
C ASP A 80 -9.99 17.93 -0.35
N TYR A 81 -11.06 17.21 -0.07
CA TYR A 81 -11.14 15.75 -0.11
C TYR A 81 -12.34 15.25 -0.93
N ASP A 82 -13.15 16.16 -1.49
CA ASP A 82 -14.36 15.81 -2.26
C ASP A 82 -14.05 15.39 -3.70
N TYR A 83 -12.82 15.66 -4.15
CA TYR A 83 -12.34 15.28 -5.46
C TYR A 83 -10.85 14.95 -5.35
N ILE A 84 -10.49 13.66 -5.31
CA ILE A 84 -9.17 13.30 -5.82
C ILE A 84 -9.28 13.45 -7.34
N ASP A 85 -9.11 14.68 -7.83
CA ASP A 85 -8.29 14.84 -9.02
C ASP A 85 -6.87 14.56 -8.58
N THR A 86 -6.22 13.62 -9.22
CA THR A 86 -4.79 13.44 -9.10
C THR A 86 -3.99 14.65 -9.63
N SER A 87 -4.65 15.70 -10.12
CA SER A 87 -4.02 16.93 -10.60
C SER A 87 -4.65 18.20 -10.03
N SER A 88 -4.17 18.70 -8.89
CA SER A 88 -3.91 20.14 -8.65
C SER A 88 -3.92 20.51 -7.17
N THR A 89 -2.72 20.55 -6.61
CA THR A 89 -2.36 21.51 -5.56
C THR A 89 -0.88 21.74 -5.76
N GLU A 90 -0.38 22.95 -5.66
CA GLU A 90 0.97 23.29 -6.14
C GLU A 90 2.08 22.48 -5.44
N ASP A 91 1.86 22.03 -4.19
CA ASP A 91 2.74 21.08 -3.49
C ASP A 91 2.63 19.63 -4.02
N ASN A 92 1.46 19.25 -4.54
CA ASN A 92 1.25 18.02 -5.30
C ASN A 92 1.81 18.11 -6.72
N ILE A 93 2.11 19.29 -7.28
CA ILE A 93 2.77 19.38 -8.59
C ILE A 93 4.22 18.93 -8.42
N GLU A 94 4.93 19.38 -7.38
CA GLU A 94 6.29 18.90 -7.10
C GLU A 94 6.30 17.41 -6.78
N ILE A 95 5.40 16.95 -5.91
CA ILE A 95 5.31 15.53 -5.55
C ILE A 95 4.89 14.66 -6.74
N ASN A 96 3.87 15.04 -7.54
CA ASN A 96 3.49 14.28 -8.73
C ASN A 96 4.52 14.39 -9.85
N HIS A 97 5.22 15.51 -10.00
CA HIS A 97 6.33 15.64 -10.95
C HIS A 97 7.50 14.76 -10.52
N GLU A 98 7.83 14.71 -9.23
CA GLU A 98 8.90 13.86 -8.69
C GLU A 98 8.52 12.37 -8.76
N PHE A 99 7.26 12.00 -8.50
CA PHE A 99 6.75 10.64 -8.75
C PHE A 99 6.77 10.31 -10.25
N SER A 100 6.38 11.24 -11.13
CA SER A 100 6.45 11.06 -12.58
C SER A 100 7.89 10.87 -13.06
N MET A 101 8.85 11.60 -12.49
CA MET A 101 10.28 11.40 -12.77
C MET A 101 10.78 10.05 -12.27
N ALA A 102 10.40 9.65 -11.05
CA ALA A 102 10.76 8.34 -10.49
C ALA A 102 10.13 7.18 -11.28
N GLU A 103 8.95 7.37 -11.86
CA GLU A 103 8.31 6.41 -12.77
C GLU A 103 9.06 6.26 -14.09
N VAL A 104 9.45 7.38 -14.72
CA VAL A 104 10.26 7.39 -15.94
C VAL A 104 11.59 6.69 -15.70
N GLU A 105 12.24 6.99 -14.58
CA GLU A 105 13.50 6.39 -14.19
C GLU A 105 13.35 4.87 -13.90
N LEU A 106 12.31 4.48 -13.18
CA LEU A 106 12.03 3.08 -12.90
C LEU A 106 11.71 2.31 -14.20
N ASN A 107 11.04 2.94 -15.16
CA ASN A 107 10.73 2.34 -16.45
C ASN A 107 11.98 2.16 -17.33
N ASP A 108 12.92 3.10 -17.30
CA ASP A 108 14.24 2.97 -17.95
C ASP A 108 15.05 1.82 -17.33
N ILE A 109 15.08 1.77 -15.99
CA ILE A 109 15.72 0.67 -15.24
C ILE A 109 15.08 -0.68 -15.62
N MET A 110 13.76 -0.75 -15.66
CA MET A 110 13.03 -1.97 -16.02
C MET A 110 13.28 -2.37 -17.48
N SER A 111 13.34 -1.41 -18.40
CA SER A 111 13.65 -1.67 -19.81
C SER A 111 15.05 -2.26 -19.97
N SER A 112 16.03 -1.73 -19.22
CA SER A 112 17.38 -2.30 -19.21
C SER A 112 17.41 -3.71 -18.60
N PHE A 113 16.57 -3.99 -17.60
CA PHE A 113 16.45 -5.31 -16.99
C PHE A 113 15.88 -6.34 -17.98
N GLU A 114 14.86 -5.95 -18.73
CA GLU A 114 14.26 -6.79 -19.77
C GLU A 114 15.24 -7.06 -20.92
N ALA A 115 15.99 -6.06 -21.36
CA ALA A 115 17.04 -6.22 -22.37
C ALA A 115 18.14 -7.22 -21.94
N ASN A 116 18.39 -7.32 -20.63
CA ASN A 116 19.33 -8.27 -20.03
C ASN A 116 18.68 -9.62 -19.66
N ASN A 117 17.52 -9.96 -20.24
CA ASN A 117 16.77 -11.19 -19.99
C ASN A 117 16.41 -11.44 -18.52
N CYS A 118 16.25 -10.36 -17.73
CA CYS A 118 15.84 -10.42 -16.32
C CYS A 118 16.76 -11.28 -15.42
N GLN A 119 18.05 -11.38 -15.77
CA GLN A 119 18.96 -12.33 -15.12
C GLN A 119 19.66 -11.76 -13.87
N THR A 120 19.87 -10.43 -13.83
CA THR A 120 20.59 -9.74 -12.75
C THR A 120 19.89 -8.45 -12.33
N ILE A 121 19.89 -8.13 -11.03
CA ILE A 121 19.29 -6.90 -10.52
C ILE A 121 20.04 -5.69 -11.12
N PRO A 122 19.34 -4.69 -11.68
CA PRO A 122 19.98 -3.52 -12.27
C PRO A 122 20.85 -2.76 -11.26
N ASN A 123 22.08 -2.41 -11.64
CA ASN A 123 23.02 -1.71 -10.78
C ASN A 123 22.47 -0.37 -10.26
N LYS A 124 21.74 0.39 -11.10
CA LYS A 124 21.05 1.63 -10.68
C LYS A 124 20.11 1.40 -9.48
N LEU A 125 19.39 0.28 -9.46
CA LEU A 125 18.49 -0.04 -8.34
C LEU A 125 19.28 -0.33 -7.05
N LEU A 126 20.42 -1.01 -7.19
CA LEU A 126 21.33 -1.29 -6.07
C LEU A 126 21.99 0.00 -5.56
N GLU A 127 22.39 0.90 -6.47
CA GLU A 127 22.93 2.21 -6.11
C GLU A 127 21.91 3.03 -5.32
N TYR A 128 20.64 3.05 -5.75
CA TYR A 128 19.59 3.70 -4.96
C TYR A 128 19.42 3.08 -3.59
N GLN A 129 19.44 1.74 -3.49
CA GLN A 129 19.32 1.05 -2.22
C GLN A 129 20.51 1.33 -1.28
N MET A 130 21.74 1.43 -1.81
CA MET A 130 22.96 1.59 -1.01
C MET A 130 23.29 3.04 -0.68
N PHE A 131 23.14 3.95 -1.64
CA PHE A 131 23.62 5.32 -1.54
C PHE A 131 22.50 6.35 -1.35
N ASN A 132 21.25 5.99 -1.65
CA ASN A 132 20.09 6.88 -1.48
C ASN A 132 18.86 6.16 -0.91
N GLN A 133 19.06 5.55 0.26
CA GLN A 133 18.05 4.75 0.94
C GLN A 133 16.70 5.46 1.19
N PRO A 134 16.59 6.77 1.54
CA PRO A 134 15.29 7.42 1.68
C PRO A 134 14.54 7.56 0.34
N TYR A 135 15.25 7.86 -0.75
CA TYR A 135 14.66 7.93 -2.09
C TYR A 135 14.17 6.54 -2.56
N TYR A 136 15.01 5.51 -2.38
CA TYR A 136 14.63 4.12 -2.67
C TYR A 136 13.41 3.69 -1.83
N THR A 137 13.54 3.87 -0.51
CA THR A 137 12.53 3.96 0.54
C THR A 137 11.11 4.24 0.07
N GLU A 138 10.96 5.52 -0.25
CA GLU A 138 9.68 6.15 -0.25
C GLU A 138 9.14 6.36 -1.67
N ARG A 139 9.97 6.21 -2.71
CA ARG A 139 9.62 6.50 -4.12
C ARG A 139 9.67 5.21 -4.91
N ILE A 140 10.88 4.72 -5.18
CA ILE A 140 11.12 3.55 -6.05
C ILE A 140 10.46 2.29 -5.51
N LEU A 141 10.62 1.99 -4.21
CA LEU A 141 10.03 0.79 -3.60
C LEU A 141 8.50 0.86 -3.60
N ARG A 142 7.92 2.03 -3.36
CA ARG A 142 6.46 2.20 -3.43
C ARG A 142 5.94 1.96 -4.85
N LEU A 143 6.61 2.48 -5.87
CA LEU A 143 6.26 2.25 -7.28
C LEU A 143 6.41 0.78 -7.69
N LEU A 144 7.45 0.10 -7.22
CA LEU A 144 7.65 -1.34 -7.46
C LEU A 144 6.55 -2.21 -6.83
N LEU A 145 6.09 -1.83 -5.63
CA LEU A 145 5.05 -2.52 -4.85
C LEU A 145 3.62 -2.07 -5.19
N ALA A 146 3.46 -0.95 -5.89
CA ALA A 146 2.16 -0.46 -6.31
C ALA A 146 1.45 -1.53 -7.16
N PRO A 147 0.13 -1.71 -6.99
CA PRO A 147 -0.63 -2.68 -7.75
C PRO A 147 -0.69 -2.24 -9.22
N ARG A 148 0.30 -2.67 -10.01
CA ARG A 148 0.35 -2.43 -11.45
C ARG A 148 -0.72 -3.28 -12.13
N GLN A 149 -1.73 -2.64 -12.72
CA GLN A 149 -2.71 -3.33 -13.58
C GLN A 149 -1.99 -4.07 -14.75
N GLU A 150 -0.85 -3.55 -15.19
CA GLU A 150 0.00 -4.15 -16.22
C GLU A 150 0.80 -5.39 -15.75
N ASN A 151 0.98 -5.59 -14.44
CA ASN A 151 1.73 -6.73 -13.92
C ASN A 151 0.95 -8.05 -13.96
N GLN A 152 -0.39 -8.04 -14.07
CA GLN A 152 -1.12 -9.29 -14.33
C GLN A 152 -0.68 -9.93 -15.64
N PHE A 153 -0.42 -9.13 -16.67
CA PHE A 153 0.09 -9.63 -17.94
C PHE A 153 1.54 -10.09 -17.86
N MET A 154 2.40 -9.42 -17.09
CA MET A 154 3.81 -9.80 -16.95
C MET A 154 4.00 -11.06 -16.11
N PHE A 155 3.27 -11.21 -15.00
CA PHE A 155 3.26 -12.47 -14.23
C PHE A 155 2.64 -13.62 -15.03
N ALA A 156 1.59 -13.37 -15.81
CA ALA A 156 1.02 -14.37 -16.71
C ALA A 156 2.01 -14.80 -17.81
N LYS A 157 2.69 -13.85 -18.48
CA LYS A 157 3.70 -14.17 -19.49
C LYS A 157 4.92 -14.89 -18.93
N TYR A 158 5.37 -14.52 -17.73
CA TYR A 158 6.47 -15.23 -17.05
C TYR A 158 6.06 -16.66 -16.67
N ALA A 159 4.86 -16.84 -16.11
CA ALA A 159 4.30 -18.15 -15.78
C ALA A 159 4.09 -19.01 -17.05
N GLU A 160 3.58 -18.45 -18.14
CA GLU A 160 3.44 -19.14 -19.44
C GLU A 160 4.80 -19.60 -19.99
N ARG A 161 5.84 -18.76 -19.88
CA ARG A 161 7.20 -19.09 -20.34
C ARG A 161 7.82 -20.22 -19.52
N GLU A 162 7.59 -20.26 -18.21
CA GLU A 162 8.03 -21.36 -17.35
C GLU A 162 7.24 -22.66 -17.60
N CYS A 163 5.91 -22.60 -17.77
CA CYS A 163 5.10 -23.75 -18.15
C CYS A 163 5.53 -24.36 -19.49
N LYS A 164 5.93 -23.53 -20.47
CA LYS A 164 6.39 -23.98 -21.78
C LYS A 164 7.77 -24.64 -21.74
N LYS A 165 8.67 -24.18 -20.86
CA LYS A 165 9.97 -24.83 -20.62
C LYS A 165 9.81 -26.22 -20.01
N LEU A 166 8.87 -26.40 -19.08
CA LEU A 166 8.57 -27.70 -18.48
C LEU A 166 7.99 -28.70 -19.50
N ASN A 167 7.19 -28.22 -20.45
CA ASN A 167 6.61 -29.09 -21.48
C ASN A 167 7.62 -29.52 -22.55
N ASN A 168 8.60 -28.66 -22.87
CA ASN A 168 9.62 -28.96 -23.90
C ASN A 168 10.77 -29.85 -23.38
N ASN A 169 10.96 -29.94 -22.06
CA ASN A 169 11.97 -30.82 -21.45
C ASN A 169 11.49 -32.28 -21.31
N GLY A 170 10.24 -32.58 -21.68
CA GLY A 170 9.67 -33.94 -21.64
C GLY A 170 9.76 -34.71 -22.97
N GLU A 171 10.28 -34.12 -24.05
CA GLU A 171 10.38 -34.76 -25.37
C GLU A 171 11.82 -35.17 -25.77
N VAL A 172 12.79 -35.11 -24.85
CA VAL A 172 14.19 -35.54 -25.12
C VAL A 172 14.68 -36.60 -24.12
N GLU A 173 13.80 -37.52 -23.73
CA GLU A 173 14.19 -38.86 -23.28
C GLU A 173 13.28 -39.89 -23.95
N ALA A 174 13.62 -40.23 -25.21
CA ALA A 174 13.22 -41.45 -25.89
C ALA A 174 14.44 -42.02 -26.61
#